data_AF-A0A843J7Q3-F1
#
_entry.id   AF-A0A843J7Q3-F1
#
_cell.length_a   1.000
_cell.length_b   1.000
_cell.length_c   1.000
_cell.angle_alpha   90.00
_cell.angle_beta   90.00
_cell.angle_gamma   90.00
#
_symmetry.space_group_name_H-M   'P 1'
#
loop_
_entity.id
_entity.type
_entity.pdbx_description
1 polymer ?
#
loop_
_entity_poly.entity_id
_entity_poly.type
_entity_poly.pdbx_seq_one_letter_code
_entity_poly.pdbx_strand_id
1 'polypeptide(L)'
;MEIEVLQIALATITLILGVALIVYLYQGYRVVKNRSFLLLIYGLFVLTIGIVLPDISSILDPEMFWFFWSSIFSRVLVFIGMCTMIFSIMRG
;
A
#
# COMPACT_ATOMS: atom_id res chain seq x y z
N MET A 1 -1.53 -25.13 3.65
CA MET A 1 -2.92 -25.07 3.17
C MET A 1 -3.78 -24.07 3.91
N GLU A 2 -4.18 -24.28 5.18
CA GLU A 2 -5.11 -23.33 5.86
C GLU A 2 -4.49 -21.93 6.08
N ILE A 3 -3.20 -21.86 6.43
CA ILE A 3 -2.49 -20.61 6.69
C ILE A 3 -2.25 -19.81 5.40
N GLU A 4 -1.93 -20.48 4.29
CA GLU A 4 -1.70 -19.84 2.98
C GLU A 4 -3.00 -19.25 2.43
N VAL A 5 -4.11 -19.98 2.55
CA VAL A 5 -5.44 -19.49 2.14
C VAL A 5 -5.83 -18.27 2.97
N LEU A 6 -5.55 -18.28 4.28
CA LEU A 6 -5.78 -17.13 5.14
C LEU A 6 -4.94 -15.92 4.70
N GLN A 7 -3.64 -16.10 4.41
CA GLN A 7 -2.78 -15.01 3.95
C GLN A 7 -3.28 -14.39 2.65
N ILE A 8 -3.64 -15.20 1.66
CA ILE A 8 -4.17 -14.73 0.37
C ILE A 8 -5.48 -13.98 0.57
N ALA A 9 -6.36 -14.46 1.46
CA ALA A 9 -7.61 -13.79 1.77
C ALA A 9 -7.38 -12.41 2.40
N LEU A 10 -6.48 -12.31 3.39
CA LEU A 10 -6.13 -11.02 4.01
C LEU A 10 -5.48 -10.07 3.02
N ALA A 11 -4.57 -10.54 2.17
CA ALA A 11 -3.92 -9.73 1.14
C ALA A 11 -4.96 -9.14 0.17
N THR A 12 -5.92 -9.98 -0.26
CA THR A 12 -7.01 -9.56 -1.15
C THR A 12 -7.90 -8.50 -0.50
N ILE A 13 -8.32 -8.74 0.75
CA ILE A 13 -9.12 -7.77 1.52
C ILE A 13 -8.36 -6.46 1.68
N THR A 14 -7.07 -6.52 1.99
CA THR A 14 -6.21 -5.35 2.17
C THR A 14 -6.10 -4.54 0.89
N LEU A 15 -5.95 -5.19 -0.27
CA LEU A 15 -5.91 -4.53 -1.56
C LEU A 15 -7.26 -3.85 -1.87
N ILE A 16 -8.38 -4.54 -1.67
CA ILE A 16 -9.72 -3.98 -1.90
C ILE A 16 -9.97 -2.77 -1.01
N LEU A 17 -9.70 -2.89 0.30
CA LEU A 17 -9.87 -1.80 1.25
C LEU A 17 -8.92 -0.63 0.94
N GLY A 18 -7.68 -0.91 0.57
CA GLY A 18 -6.71 0.11 0.16
C GLY A 18 -7.20 0.91 -1.06
N VAL A 19 -7.65 0.22 -2.11
CA VAL A 19 -8.22 0.86 -3.31
C VAL A 19 -9.45 1.68 -2.95
N ALA A 20 -10.37 1.14 -2.15
CA ALA A 20 -11.56 1.86 -1.70
C ALA A 20 -11.21 3.14 -0.92
N LEU A 21 -10.22 3.06 -0.01
CA LEU A 21 -9.76 4.21 0.77
C LEU A 21 -9.15 5.30 -0.13
N ILE A 22 -8.32 4.91 -1.10
CA ILE A 22 -7.71 5.83 -2.07
C ILE A 22 -8.78 6.55 -2.89
N VAL A 23 -9.78 5.80 -3.39
CA VAL A 23 -10.90 6.38 -4.15
C VAL A 23 -11.68 7.37 -3.29
N TYR A 24 -12.01 7.00 -2.06
CA TYR A 24 -12.74 7.87 -1.14
C TYR A 24 -11.97 9.15 -0.81
N LEU A 25 -10.69 9.04 -0.49
CA LEU A 25 -9.83 10.20 -0.24
C LEU A 25 -9.66 11.06 -1.50
N TYR A 26 -9.59 10.46 -2.68
CA TYR A 26 -9.54 11.20 -3.93
C TYR A 26 -10.81 12.02 -4.17
N GLN A 27 -11.98 11.49 -3.81
CA GLN A 27 -13.21 12.29 -3.84
C GLN A 27 -13.15 13.46 -2.85
N GLY A 28 -12.67 13.22 -1.63
CA GLY A 28 -12.42 14.29 -0.66
C GLY A 28 -11.45 15.36 -1.18
N TYR A 29 -10.37 14.94 -1.85
CA TYR A 29 -9.43 15.85 -2.50
C TYR A 29 -10.10 16.68 -3.59
N ARG A 30 -11.01 16.12 -4.39
CA ARG A 30 -11.72 16.90 -5.43
C ARG A 30 -12.55 18.06 -4.85
N VAL A 31 -13.04 17.89 -3.62
CA VAL A 31 -13.80 18.93 -2.89
C VAL A 31 -12.86 19.97 -2.29
N VAL A 32 -11.83 19.55 -1.55
CA VAL A 32 -10.95 20.46 -0.80
C VAL A 32 -9.86 21.10 -1.67
N LYS A 33 -9.40 20.40 -2.71
CA LYS A 33 -8.31 20.77 -3.64
C LYS A 33 -6.98 21.15 -2.96
N ASN A 34 -6.72 20.66 -1.75
CA ASN A 34 -5.47 20.91 -1.03
C ASN A 34 -4.35 19.98 -1.50
N ARG A 35 -3.16 20.55 -1.78
CA ARG A 35 -1.96 19.80 -2.19
C ARG A 35 -1.48 18.83 -1.13
N SER A 36 -1.64 19.15 0.16
CA SER A 36 -1.29 18.23 1.25
C SER A 36 -2.14 16.96 1.16
N PHE A 37 -3.45 17.06 0.95
CA PHE A 37 -4.32 15.90 0.76
C PHE A 37 -3.89 14.98 -0.39
N LEU A 38 -3.34 15.55 -1.47
CA LEU A 38 -2.83 14.76 -2.59
C LEU A 38 -1.56 13.97 -2.21
N LEU A 39 -0.68 14.56 -1.40
CA LEU A 39 0.49 13.86 -0.84
C LEU A 39 0.08 12.76 0.14
N LEU A 40 -0.97 12.98 0.92
CA LEU A 40 -1.54 11.95 1.80
C LEU A 40 -2.03 10.74 0.99
N ILE A 41 -2.79 10.99 -0.09
CA ILE A 41 -3.29 9.94 -0.99
C ILE A 41 -2.13 9.19 -1.66
N TYR A 42 -1.10 9.93 -2.10
CA TYR A 42 0.09 9.32 -2.68
C TYR A 42 0.83 8.43 -1.68
N GLY A 43 1.05 8.91 -0.45
CA GLY A 43 1.71 8.14 0.59
C GLY A 43 0.93 6.89 0.98
N LEU A 44 -0.39 6.99 1.07
CA LEU A 44 -1.27 5.85 1.28
C LEU A 44 -1.17 4.83 0.14
N PHE A 45 -1.17 5.28 -1.12
CA PHE A 45 -1.01 4.39 -2.28
C PHE A 45 0.33 3.64 -2.24
N VAL A 46 1.43 4.33 -1.99
CA VAL A 46 2.77 3.71 -1.87
C VAL A 46 2.80 2.71 -0.71
N LEU A 47 2.15 3.04 0.42
CA LEU A 47 2.04 2.16 1.57
C LEU A 47 1.22 0.90 1.25
N THR A 48 0.07 1.03 0.59
CA THR A 48 -0.77 -0.10 0.16
C THR A 48 -0.01 -1.01 -0.80
N ILE A 49 0.70 -0.46 -1.79
CA ILE A 49 1.55 -1.27 -2.68
C ILE A 49 2.61 -2.00 -1.88
N GLY A 50 3.31 -1.30 -0.98
CA GLY A 50 4.33 -1.90 -0.14
C GLY A 50 3.82 -3.10 0.64
N ILE A 51 2.63 -3.00 1.25
CA ILE A 51 2.03 -4.10 2.02
C ILE A 51 1.72 -5.31 1.14
N VAL A 52 1.13 -5.09 -0.04
CA VAL A 52 0.62 -6.20 -0.88
C VAL A 52 1.67 -6.78 -1.83
N LEU A 53 2.82 -6.10 -2.01
CA LEU A 53 3.91 -6.55 -2.89
C LEU A 53 4.41 -7.98 -2.59
N PRO A 54 4.69 -8.37 -1.33
CA PRO A 54 5.14 -9.72 -1.01
C PRO A 54 4.08 -10.77 -1.33
N ASP A 55 2.81 -10.46 -1.04
CA ASP A 55 1.69 -11.37 -1.26
C ASP A 55 1.42 -11.62 -2.75
N ILE A 56 1.59 -10.59 -3.60
CA ILE A 56 1.48 -10.79 -5.05
C ILE A 56 2.68 -11.59 -5.56
N SER A 57 3.88 -11.29 -5.08
CA SER A 57 5.10 -12.00 -5.52
C SER A 57 5.07 -13.49 -5.20
N SER A 58 4.51 -13.87 -4.04
CA SER A 58 4.40 -15.27 -3.64
C SER A 58 3.40 -16.07 -4.48
N ILE A 59 2.39 -15.39 -5.05
CA ILE A 59 1.41 -16.01 -5.97
C ILE A 59 1.98 -16.12 -7.39
N LEU A 60 2.72 -15.10 -7.86
CA LEU A 60 3.21 -15.04 -9.23
C LEU A 60 4.43 -15.93 -9.46
N ASP A 61 5.39 -15.92 -8.54
CA ASP A 61 6.63 -16.67 -8.69
C ASP A 61 7.18 -17.11 -7.32
N PRO A 62 6.97 -18.38 -6.92
CA PRO A 62 7.43 -18.88 -5.63
C PRO A 62 8.95 -19.07 -5.54
N GLU A 63 9.72 -18.69 -6.56
CA GLU A 63 11.18 -18.72 -6.48
C GLU A 63 11.70 -17.87 -5.30
N MET A 64 12.59 -18.49 -4.51
CA MET A 64 13.13 -17.90 -3.27
C MET A 64 13.79 -16.53 -3.50
N PHE A 65 14.34 -16.28 -4.70
CA PHE A 65 14.97 -15.03 -5.07
C PHE A 65 13.97 -13.86 -5.16
N TRP A 66 12.87 -14.03 -5.91
CA TRP A 66 11.86 -12.98 -6.10
C TRP A 66 11.11 -12.67 -4.82
N PHE A 67 10.77 -13.70 -4.04
CA PHE A 67 10.12 -13.54 -2.75
C PHE A 67 11.01 -12.79 -1.73
N PHE A 68 12.31 -13.07 -1.71
CA PHE A 68 13.24 -12.39 -0.82
C PHE A 68 13.36 -10.89 -1.15
N TRP A 69 13.52 -10.55 -2.44
CA TRP A 69 13.62 -9.17 -2.87
C TRP A 69 12.31 -8.39 -2.69
N SER A 70 11.16 -8.99 -2.97
CA SER A 70 9.86 -8.35 -2.78
C SER A 70 9.63 -7.98 -1.31
N SER A 71 10.06 -8.83 -0.37
CA SER A 71 9.98 -8.55 1.07
C SER A 71 10.84 -7.34 1.49
N ILE A 72 12.03 -7.18 0.92
CA ILE A 72 12.89 -6.01 1.18
C ILE A 72 12.27 -4.75 0.58
N PHE A 73 11.87 -4.80 -0.70
CA PHE A 73 11.28 -3.66 -1.39
C PHE A 73 9.96 -3.21 -0.73
N SER A 74 9.15 -4.16 -0.28
CA SER A 74 7.93 -3.91 0.49
C SER A 74 8.20 -3.01 1.70
N ARG A 75 9.21 -3.35 2.50
CA ARG A 75 9.56 -2.56 3.70
C ARG A 75 10.01 -1.15 3.35
N VAL A 76 10.80 -1.00 2.29
CA VAL A 76 11.26 0.32 1.82
C VAL A 76 10.07 1.16 1.35
N LEU A 77 9.15 0.58 0.57
CA LEU A 77 7.94 1.25 0.12
C LEU A 77 7.04 1.66 1.28
N VAL A 78 6.82 0.77 2.26
CA VAL A 78 6.04 1.09 3.46
C VAL A 78 6.67 2.26 4.22
N PHE A 79 8.01 2.28 4.36
CA PHE A 79 8.71 3.39 5.00
C PHE A 79 8.52 4.71 4.25
N ILE A 80 8.68 4.71 2.92
CA ILE A 80 8.46 5.90 2.08
C ILE A 80 7.00 6.36 2.17
N GLY A 81 6.05 5.44 2.13
CA GLY A 81 4.62 5.72 2.30
C GLY A 81 4.32 6.39 3.64
N MET A 82 4.85 5.85 4.74
CA MET A 82 4.71 6.46 6.07
C MET A 82 5.33 7.86 6.13
N CYS A 83 6.57 8.03 5.66
CA CYS A 83 7.24 9.32 5.67
C CYS A 83 6.49 10.38 4.84
N THR A 84 5.97 10.01 3.67
CA THR A 84 5.21 10.93 2.82
C THR A 84 3.86 11.31 3.43
N MET A 85 3.19 10.39 4.12
CA MET A 85 1.97 10.70 4.89
C MET A 85 2.25 11.64 6.07
N ILE A 86 3.31 11.38 6.85
CA ILE A 86 3.71 12.27 7.96
C ILE A 86 4.03 13.67 7.43
N PHE A 87 4.83 13.75 6.36
CA PHE A 87 5.18 15.02 5.73
C PHE A 87 3.96 15.77 5.21
N SER A 88 2.99 15.05 4.62
CA SER A 88 1.71 15.62 4.19
C SER A 88 0.97 16.27 5.36
N ILE A 89 0.84 15.58 6.49
CA ILE A 89 0.14 16.08 7.69
C ILE A 89 0.86 17.30 8.27
N MET A 90 2.19 17.29 8.31
CA MET A 90 2.97 18.43 8.78
C MET A 90 2.82 19.69 7.92
N ARG A 91 2.45 19.53 6.65
CA ARG A 91 2.36 20.62 5.67
C ARG A 91 0.97 21.25 5.57
N GLY A 92 -0.04 20.75 6.29
CA GLY A 92 -1.39 21.33 6.33
C GLY A 92 -2.41 20.44 7.00
#